data_AF-A0A496URK6-F1
#
_entry.id   AF-A0A496URK6-F1
#
_cell.length_a   1.000
_cell.length_b   1.000
_cell.length_c   1.000
_cell.angle_alpha   90.00
_cell.angle_beta   90.00
_cell.angle_gamma   90.00
#
_symmetry.space_group_name_H-M   'P 1'
#
loop_
_entity.id
_entity.type
_entity.pdbx_description
1 polymer ?
#
loop_
_entity_poly.entity_id
_entity_poly.type
_entity_poly.pdbx_seq_one_letter_code
_entity_poly.pdbx_strand_id
1 'polypeptide(L)'
;LIIDNTATLTSLRCDALTSIGQDIYIRNAAGLADLSFMAGFAAASDALGGDLTLANNTSLADISALSGFSSMGGNLDLTNNDNLTSLDALASFTAIPGTVWVRDNGRLTDLSGLASIASIDGILMIDDNASLTALGLDALAGLTWDLYVRNNGSLCADRATDLQTQLEGHGWAQTAYLSGNSGVCP
;
A
#
# COMPACT_ATOMS: atom_id res chain seq x y z
N LEU A 1 -5.54 4.43 -15.80
CA LEU A 1 -4.24 4.10 -16.45
C LEU A 1 -4.02 2.60 -16.30
N ILE A 2 -3.73 1.89 -17.39
CA ILE A 2 -3.47 0.44 -17.33
C ILE A 2 -2.14 0.15 -18.00
N ILE A 3 -1.23 -0.45 -17.26
CA ILE A 3 0.04 -1.02 -17.71
C ILE A 3 0.02 -2.47 -17.23
N ASP A 4 0.00 -3.43 -18.16
CA ASP A 4 -0.05 -4.85 -17.80
C ASP A 4 0.78 -5.67 -18.79
N ASN A 5 1.52 -6.66 -18.28
CA ASN A 5 2.35 -7.59 -19.05
C ASN A 5 3.41 -6.89 -19.92
N THR A 6 4.04 -5.84 -19.38
CA THR A 6 5.07 -5.06 -20.07
C THR A 6 6.46 -5.31 -19.48
N ALA A 7 6.90 -6.57 -19.48
CA ALA A 7 8.14 -6.99 -18.81
C ALA A 7 9.41 -6.27 -19.32
N THR A 8 9.41 -5.79 -20.56
CA THR A 8 10.54 -5.07 -21.18
C THR A 8 10.40 -3.55 -21.11
N LEU A 9 9.26 -3.03 -20.64
CA LEU A 9 9.03 -1.59 -20.54
C LEU A 9 9.83 -1.05 -19.35
N THR A 10 10.81 -0.21 -19.64
CA THR A 10 11.67 0.44 -18.64
C THR A 10 11.28 1.88 -18.39
N SER A 11 10.55 2.51 -19.33
CA SER A 11 10.01 3.85 -19.18
C SER A 11 8.78 4.05 -20.06
N LEU A 12 7.87 4.90 -19.61
CA LEU A 12 6.74 5.41 -20.38
C LEU A 12 6.82 6.94 -20.37
N ARG A 13 6.18 7.63 -21.32
CA ARG A 13 6.08 9.08 -21.28
C ARG A 13 4.66 9.50 -21.65
N CYS A 14 3.96 10.09 -20.70
CA CYS A 14 2.53 10.42 -20.78
C CYS A 14 2.28 11.93 -20.70
N ASP A 15 3.14 12.75 -21.30
CA ASP A 15 3.14 14.23 -21.21
C ASP A 15 1.81 14.90 -21.60
N ALA A 16 0.93 14.21 -22.33
CA ALA A 16 -0.34 14.74 -22.81
C ALA A 16 -1.54 14.40 -21.91
N LEU A 17 -1.38 13.54 -20.89
CA LEU A 17 -2.47 13.18 -20.01
C LEU A 17 -2.48 14.08 -18.77
N THR A 18 -3.57 14.81 -18.58
CA THR A 18 -3.71 15.82 -17.51
C THR A 18 -4.56 15.36 -16.33
N SER A 19 -5.04 14.11 -16.29
CA SER A 19 -5.80 13.60 -15.14
C SER A 19 -5.88 12.08 -15.17
N ILE A 20 -5.90 11.45 -13.99
CA ILE A 20 -6.28 10.04 -13.84
C ILE A 20 -7.51 9.99 -12.94
N GLY A 21 -8.69 10.21 -13.52
CA GLY A 21 -9.96 10.25 -12.77
C GLY A 21 -10.57 8.87 -12.48
N GLN A 22 -9.81 7.78 -12.61
CA GLN A 22 -10.27 6.38 -12.47
C GLN A 22 -9.12 5.55 -11.87
N ASP A 23 -9.07 4.25 -12.15
CA ASP A 23 -8.06 3.35 -11.61
C ASP A 23 -6.65 3.54 -12.17
N ILE A 24 -5.66 3.18 -11.37
CA ILE A 24 -4.27 2.96 -11.78
C ILE A 24 -3.96 1.48 -11.58
N TYR A 25 -3.83 0.75 -12.66
CA TYR A 25 -3.42 -0.66 -12.66
C TYR A 25 -2.06 -0.78 -13.33
N ILE A 26 -1.00 -1.01 -12.56
CA ILE A 26 0.36 -1.29 -13.05
C ILE A 26 0.76 -2.68 -12.57
N ARG A 27 0.73 -3.65 -13.49
CA ARG A 27 1.00 -5.04 -13.18
C ARG A 27 2.01 -5.68 -14.12
N ASN A 28 2.79 -6.62 -13.59
CA ASN A 28 3.72 -7.43 -14.38
C ASN A 28 4.70 -6.60 -15.22
N ALA A 29 5.11 -5.42 -14.73
CA ALA A 29 6.05 -4.52 -15.38
C ALA A 29 7.45 -4.66 -14.74
N ALA A 30 8.03 -5.84 -14.85
CA ALA A 30 9.28 -6.19 -14.15
C ALA A 30 10.49 -5.31 -14.49
N GLY A 31 10.47 -4.56 -15.61
CA GLY A 31 11.52 -3.62 -15.99
C GLY A 31 11.30 -2.18 -15.51
N LEU A 32 10.13 -1.87 -14.93
CA LEU A 32 9.77 -0.52 -14.50
C LEU A 32 10.33 -0.25 -13.09
N ALA A 33 11.32 0.63 -13.00
CA ALA A 33 11.97 0.95 -11.73
C ALA A 33 11.26 2.04 -10.93
N ASP A 34 10.53 2.93 -11.62
CA ASP A 34 9.88 4.09 -11.02
C ASP A 34 8.59 4.46 -11.77
N LEU A 35 7.79 5.32 -11.13
CA LEU A 35 6.58 5.90 -11.69
C LEU A 35 6.80 7.34 -12.21
N SER A 36 8.03 7.76 -12.51
CA SER A 36 8.35 9.15 -12.87
C SER A 36 7.61 9.66 -14.12
N PHE A 37 7.21 8.74 -15.00
CA PHE A 37 6.32 9.03 -16.13
C PHE A 37 4.97 9.60 -15.70
N MET A 38 4.62 9.46 -14.42
CA MET A 38 3.42 10.00 -13.81
C MET A 38 3.59 11.38 -13.14
N ALA A 39 4.80 11.93 -13.06
CA ALA A 39 5.04 13.18 -12.36
C ALA A 39 4.20 14.38 -12.88
N GLY A 40 3.67 14.29 -14.11
CA GLY A 40 2.76 15.28 -14.68
C GLY A 40 1.27 15.16 -14.31
N PHE A 41 0.81 14.00 -13.78
CA PHE A 41 -0.60 13.82 -13.42
C PHE A 41 -0.96 14.38 -12.05
N ALA A 42 0.01 14.37 -11.13
CA ALA A 42 -0.12 14.82 -9.75
C ALA A 42 -0.54 16.30 -9.61
N ALA A 43 -0.32 17.13 -10.64
CA ALA A 43 -0.66 18.54 -10.61
C ALA A 43 -2.13 18.86 -10.93
N ALA A 44 -2.95 17.86 -11.29
CA ALA A 44 -4.25 18.13 -11.92
C ALA A 44 -5.45 17.36 -11.34
N SER A 45 -5.27 16.47 -10.37
CA SER A 45 -6.38 15.91 -9.60
C SER A 45 -5.92 15.37 -8.25
N ASP A 46 -6.38 16.00 -7.16
CA ASP A 46 -6.13 15.60 -5.77
C ASP A 46 -6.69 14.19 -5.42
N ALA A 47 -7.35 13.51 -6.37
CA ALA A 47 -8.06 12.25 -6.18
C ALA A 47 -7.76 11.21 -7.27
N LEU A 48 -7.49 9.98 -6.85
CA LEU A 48 -7.63 8.77 -7.66
C LEU A 48 -9.10 8.37 -7.65
N GLY A 49 -9.75 8.34 -8.81
CA GLY A 49 -11.19 8.06 -8.87
C GLY A 49 -11.59 6.62 -8.53
N GLY A 50 -10.62 5.70 -8.50
CA GLY A 50 -10.83 4.28 -8.27
C GLY A 50 -9.65 3.60 -7.57
N ASP A 51 -9.30 2.40 -8.02
CA ASP A 51 -8.27 1.55 -7.42
C ASP A 51 -6.85 2.06 -7.72
N LEU A 52 -5.92 1.83 -6.78
CA LEU A 52 -4.48 1.84 -7.02
C LEU A 52 -3.94 0.42 -6.86
N THR A 53 -3.46 -0.15 -7.96
CA THR A 53 -2.84 -1.48 -7.97
C THR A 53 -1.44 -1.40 -8.57
N LEU A 54 -0.46 -1.70 -7.74
CA LEU A 54 0.93 -1.94 -8.12
C LEU A 54 1.26 -3.39 -7.78
N ALA A 55 1.23 -4.28 -8.78
CA ALA A 55 1.42 -5.72 -8.54
C ALA A 55 2.44 -6.40 -9.46
N ASN A 56 3.31 -7.25 -8.89
CA ASN A 56 4.32 -8.01 -9.65
C ASN A 56 5.28 -7.09 -10.44
N ASN A 57 5.68 -5.96 -9.88
CA ASN A 57 6.66 -5.05 -10.48
C ASN A 57 7.97 -5.15 -9.70
N THR A 58 8.70 -6.25 -9.86
CA THR A 58 9.85 -6.60 -9.02
C THR A 58 11.00 -5.58 -9.04
N SER A 59 11.13 -4.78 -10.10
CA SER A 59 12.12 -3.67 -10.15
C SER A 59 11.63 -2.37 -9.55
N LEU A 60 10.32 -2.20 -9.30
CA LEU A 60 9.73 -0.95 -8.86
C LEU A 60 10.24 -0.60 -7.45
N ALA A 61 10.92 0.53 -7.35
CA ALA A 61 11.51 1.03 -6.11
C ALA A 61 10.99 2.41 -5.72
N ASP A 62 10.56 3.20 -6.71
CA ASP A 62 10.16 4.59 -6.50
C ASP A 62 8.73 4.86 -6.98
N ILE A 63 7.86 5.17 -6.02
CA ILE A 63 6.46 5.56 -6.23
C ILE A 63 6.21 7.03 -5.89
N SER A 64 7.25 7.86 -5.73
CA SER A 64 7.16 9.28 -5.34
C SER A 64 6.23 10.11 -6.23
N ALA A 65 6.06 9.72 -7.49
CA ALA A 65 5.11 10.34 -8.41
C ALA A 65 3.63 10.25 -7.96
N LEU A 66 3.31 9.41 -6.96
CA LEU A 66 1.97 9.33 -6.36
C LEU A 66 1.70 10.39 -5.27
N SER A 67 2.73 11.13 -4.84
CA SER A 67 2.63 12.10 -3.73
C SER A 67 1.63 13.25 -3.95
N GLY A 68 1.17 13.48 -5.18
CA GLY A 68 0.13 14.49 -5.47
C GLY A 68 -1.31 14.00 -5.28
N PHE A 69 -1.54 12.72 -5.05
CA PHE A 69 -2.88 12.20 -4.76
C PHE A 69 -3.15 12.25 -3.26
N SER A 70 -4.37 12.58 -2.85
CA SER A 70 -4.77 12.68 -1.44
C SER A 70 -6.01 11.87 -1.07
N SER A 71 -6.72 11.35 -2.07
CA SER A 71 -7.87 10.46 -1.87
C SER A 71 -7.92 9.40 -2.95
N MET A 72 -8.52 8.25 -2.65
CA MET A 72 -8.88 7.23 -3.64
C MET A 72 -10.34 6.83 -3.54
N GLY A 73 -10.90 6.35 -4.65
CA GLY A 73 -12.28 5.86 -4.72
C GLY A 73 -12.42 4.35 -4.48
N GLY A 74 -11.31 3.61 -4.44
CA GLY A 74 -11.32 2.15 -4.43
C GLY A 74 -10.30 1.52 -3.49
N ASN A 75 -9.71 0.41 -3.95
CA ASN A 75 -8.78 -0.42 -3.23
C ASN A 75 -7.33 0.06 -3.37
N LEU A 76 -6.50 -0.33 -2.42
CA LEU A 76 -5.04 -0.22 -2.49
C LEU A 76 -4.43 -1.62 -2.55
N ASP A 77 -3.76 -1.96 -3.64
CA ASP A 77 -3.05 -3.23 -3.81
C ASP A 77 -1.57 -2.97 -4.10
N LEU A 78 -0.72 -3.34 -3.15
CA LEU A 78 0.73 -3.32 -3.21
C LEU A 78 1.23 -4.75 -3.03
N THR A 79 1.26 -5.52 -4.12
CA THR A 79 1.61 -6.95 -4.09
C THR A 79 2.88 -7.23 -4.88
N ASN A 80 3.85 -7.94 -4.32
CA ASN A 80 5.01 -8.45 -5.06
C ASN A 80 5.81 -7.35 -5.80
N ASN A 81 6.16 -6.28 -5.07
CA ASN A 81 7.08 -5.24 -5.53
C ASN A 81 8.38 -5.34 -4.72
N ASP A 82 9.19 -6.36 -5.00
CA ASP A 82 10.37 -6.76 -4.20
C ASP A 82 11.35 -5.63 -3.87
N ASN A 83 11.49 -4.62 -4.75
CA ASN A 83 12.40 -3.50 -4.55
C ASN A 83 11.77 -2.26 -3.91
N LEU A 84 10.47 -2.27 -3.63
CA LEU A 84 9.78 -1.14 -3.00
C LEU A 84 10.20 -1.04 -1.53
N THR A 85 10.75 0.10 -1.14
CA THR A 85 11.29 0.32 0.22
C THR A 85 10.53 1.37 1.03
N SER A 86 9.74 2.23 0.40
CA SER A 86 9.00 3.31 1.07
C SER A 86 7.61 3.48 0.46
N LEU A 87 6.67 3.85 1.34
CA LEU A 87 5.30 4.23 0.99
C LEU A 87 5.03 5.72 1.20
N ASP A 88 6.05 6.56 1.41
CA ASP A 88 5.88 7.98 1.78
C ASP A 88 5.02 8.78 0.79
N ALA A 89 4.99 8.34 -0.47
CA ALA A 89 4.13 8.92 -1.49
C ALA A 89 2.62 8.77 -1.21
N LEU A 90 2.24 7.95 -0.22
CA LEU A 90 0.86 7.68 0.20
C LEU A 90 0.50 8.41 1.52
N ALA A 91 1.39 9.24 2.07
CA ALA A 91 1.23 9.86 3.39
C ALA A 91 0.07 10.86 3.49
N SER A 92 -0.45 11.34 2.36
CA SER A 92 -1.59 12.25 2.23
C SER A 92 -2.95 11.56 2.35
N PHE A 93 -3.02 10.23 2.18
CA PHE A 93 -4.28 9.50 2.22
C PHE A 93 -4.77 9.35 3.66
N THR A 94 -6.03 9.74 3.90
CA THR A 94 -6.63 9.68 5.24
C THR A 94 -7.68 8.57 5.38
N ALA A 95 -8.16 8.01 4.29
CA ALA A 95 -9.13 6.92 4.29
C ALA A 95 -9.03 6.12 2.99
N ILE A 96 -9.34 4.82 3.08
CA ILE A 96 -9.41 3.91 1.92
C ILE A 96 -10.81 3.30 1.86
N PRO A 97 -11.62 3.61 0.84
CA PRO A 97 -12.97 3.04 0.70
C PRO A 97 -12.98 1.54 0.44
N GLY A 98 -11.88 1.00 -0.10
CA GLY A 98 -11.74 -0.40 -0.45
C GLY A 98 -10.91 -1.21 0.54
N THR A 99 -10.48 -2.37 0.06
CA THR A 99 -9.53 -3.24 0.75
C THR A 99 -8.10 -2.77 0.53
N VAL A 100 -7.26 -2.98 1.54
CA VAL A 100 -5.82 -2.74 1.47
C VAL A 100 -5.08 -4.08 1.48
N TRP A 101 -4.31 -4.33 0.44
CA TRP A 101 -3.37 -5.44 0.34
C TRP A 101 -1.94 -4.90 0.31
N VAL A 102 -1.12 -5.33 1.27
CA VAL A 102 0.33 -5.14 1.27
C VAL A 102 0.95 -6.52 1.41
N ARG A 103 1.33 -7.11 0.28
CA ARG A 103 1.77 -8.50 0.23
C ARG A 103 3.06 -8.70 -0.53
N ASP A 104 3.89 -9.62 -0.06
CA ASP A 104 5.08 -10.07 -0.81
C ASP A 104 6.04 -8.90 -1.19
N ASN A 105 6.14 -7.83 -0.39
CA ASN A 105 7.10 -6.74 -0.65
C ASN A 105 8.37 -6.97 0.17
N GLY A 106 9.28 -7.79 -0.36
CA GLY A 106 10.41 -8.34 0.39
C GLY A 106 11.38 -7.33 1.03
N ARG A 107 11.46 -6.09 0.51
CA ARG A 107 12.35 -5.02 1.02
C ARG A 107 11.63 -3.92 1.80
N LEU A 108 10.31 -3.96 1.90
CA LEU A 108 9.55 -2.95 2.64
C LEU A 108 9.76 -3.15 4.14
N THR A 109 10.25 -2.12 4.84
CA THR A 109 10.63 -2.21 6.27
C THR A 109 9.57 -1.71 7.23
N ASP A 110 8.69 -0.83 6.76
CA ASP A 110 7.57 -0.27 7.53
C ASP A 110 6.45 0.22 6.60
N LEU A 111 5.28 0.51 7.18
CA LEU A 111 4.14 1.12 6.47
C LEU A 111 3.87 2.56 6.94
N SER A 112 4.88 3.28 7.44
CA SER A 112 4.68 4.63 8.00
C SER A 112 4.18 5.65 6.97
N GLY A 113 4.40 5.40 5.68
CA GLY A 113 3.76 6.14 4.59
C GLY A 113 2.23 6.01 4.56
N LEU A 114 1.62 5.12 5.35
CA LEU A 114 0.19 4.96 5.54
C LEU A 114 -0.30 5.52 6.90
N ALA A 115 0.56 6.19 7.67
CA ALA A 115 0.27 6.60 9.05
C ALA A 115 -0.91 7.58 9.19
N SER A 116 -1.29 8.28 8.13
CA SER A 116 -2.43 9.21 8.13
C SER A 116 -3.79 8.52 7.92
N ILE A 117 -3.80 7.24 7.52
CA ILE A 117 -5.04 6.51 7.22
C ILE A 117 -5.79 6.23 8.52
N ALA A 118 -6.95 6.87 8.68
CA ALA A 118 -7.81 6.74 9.84
C ALA A 118 -8.84 5.62 9.71
N SER A 119 -9.25 5.27 8.49
CA SER A 119 -10.24 4.22 8.24
C SER A 119 -10.02 3.47 6.94
N ILE A 120 -10.35 2.19 6.95
CA ILE A 120 -10.39 1.31 5.79
C ILE A 120 -11.78 0.66 5.76
N ASP A 121 -12.58 0.93 4.73
CA ASP A 121 -13.93 0.38 4.60
C ASP A 121 -13.95 -1.06 4.06
N GLY A 122 -12.76 -1.66 3.92
CA GLY A 122 -12.51 -3.03 3.50
C GLY A 122 -11.80 -3.89 4.54
N ILE A 123 -11.08 -4.89 4.04
CA ILE A 123 -10.12 -5.71 4.79
C ILE A 123 -8.78 -4.97 4.84
N LEU A 124 -7.99 -5.18 5.90
CA LEU A 124 -6.55 -4.88 5.89
C LEU A 124 -5.77 -6.18 5.88
N MET A 125 -4.99 -6.42 4.83
CA MET A 125 -4.15 -7.60 4.70
C MET A 125 -2.68 -7.25 4.48
N ILE A 126 -1.86 -7.59 5.47
CA ILE A 126 -0.41 -7.42 5.50
C ILE A 126 0.21 -8.82 5.61
N ASP A 127 0.66 -9.37 4.48
CA ASP A 127 1.10 -10.77 4.39
C ASP A 127 2.47 -10.90 3.72
N ASP A 128 3.32 -11.80 4.21
CA ASP A 128 4.57 -12.18 3.54
C ASP A 128 5.55 -11.02 3.23
N ASN A 129 5.58 -9.95 4.05
CA ASN A 129 6.57 -8.87 3.93
C ASN A 129 7.76 -9.17 4.86
N ALA A 130 8.70 -9.98 4.38
CA ALA A 130 9.75 -10.57 5.21
C ALA A 130 10.64 -9.57 5.98
N SER A 131 10.85 -8.36 5.45
CA SER A 131 11.67 -7.31 6.06
C SER A 131 10.88 -6.30 6.92
N LEU A 132 9.55 -6.45 6.99
CA LEU A 132 8.69 -5.52 7.71
C LEU A 132 8.93 -5.62 9.22
N THR A 133 9.27 -4.52 9.87
CA THR A 133 9.58 -4.45 11.31
C THR A 133 8.61 -3.57 12.09
N ALA A 134 7.89 -2.68 11.40
CA ALA A 134 6.92 -1.77 11.99
C ALA A 134 5.67 -1.65 11.11
N LEU A 135 4.51 -1.45 11.74
CA LEU A 135 3.26 -1.19 11.04
C LEU A 135 3.08 0.30 10.79
N GLY A 136 3.34 1.18 11.76
CA GLY A 136 3.22 2.63 11.57
C GLY A 136 1.79 3.09 11.22
N LEU A 137 0.77 2.40 11.72
CA LEU A 137 -0.66 2.64 11.45
C LEU A 137 -1.33 3.31 12.66
N ASP A 138 -0.67 4.30 13.26
CA ASP A 138 -1.07 4.87 14.56
C ASP A 138 -2.41 5.64 14.51
N ALA A 139 -2.81 6.14 13.33
CA ALA A 139 -4.11 6.81 13.16
C ALA A 139 -5.27 5.85 12.87
N LEU A 140 -4.99 4.59 12.54
CA LEU A 140 -6.01 3.67 12.04
C LEU A 140 -7.01 3.30 13.14
N ALA A 141 -8.21 3.84 13.05
CA ALA A 141 -9.25 3.70 14.05
C ALA A 141 -10.32 2.67 13.66
N GLY A 142 -10.39 2.24 12.40
CA GLY A 142 -11.45 1.33 11.99
C GLY A 142 -11.18 0.57 10.70
N LEU A 143 -11.61 -0.69 10.73
CA LEU A 143 -11.84 -1.53 9.56
C LEU A 143 -13.33 -1.86 9.48
N THR A 144 -13.88 -2.04 8.29
CA THR A 144 -15.24 -2.62 8.18
C THR A 144 -15.21 -4.14 8.33
N TRP A 145 -14.14 -4.79 7.87
CA TRP A 145 -13.99 -6.24 7.82
C TRP A 145 -12.79 -6.73 8.64
N ASP A 146 -12.30 -7.92 8.32
CA ASP A 146 -11.24 -8.61 9.07
C ASP A 146 -9.86 -7.97 8.90
N LEU A 147 -8.99 -8.25 9.88
CA LEU A 147 -7.57 -7.89 9.88
C LEU A 147 -6.74 -9.15 9.64
N TYR A 148 -5.80 -9.09 8.70
CA TYR A 148 -4.80 -10.12 8.48
C TYR A 148 -3.40 -9.50 8.60
N VAL A 149 -2.63 -9.95 9.59
CA VAL A 149 -1.20 -9.62 9.71
C VAL A 149 -0.47 -10.94 9.83
N ARG A 150 0.06 -11.44 8.71
CA ARG A 150 0.58 -12.79 8.64
C ARG A 150 1.95 -12.87 7.98
N ASN A 151 2.74 -13.86 8.38
CA ASN A 151 4.01 -14.22 7.73
C ASN A 151 5.03 -13.07 7.55
N ASN A 152 4.97 -12.01 8.38
CA ASN A 152 5.94 -10.93 8.35
C ASN A 152 7.09 -11.30 9.30
N GLY A 153 8.06 -12.07 8.80
CA GLY A 153 9.06 -12.75 9.64
C GLY A 153 9.93 -11.84 10.52
N SER A 154 10.11 -10.58 10.14
CA SER A 154 10.83 -9.56 10.92
C SER A 154 9.93 -8.70 11.82
N LEU A 155 8.61 -8.84 11.71
CA LEU A 155 7.64 -8.08 12.49
C LEU A 155 7.45 -8.77 13.84
N CYS A 156 7.70 -8.02 14.93
CA CYS A 156 7.38 -8.48 16.27
C CYS A 156 5.87 -8.77 16.40
N ALA A 157 5.52 -9.93 16.95
CA ALA A 157 4.13 -10.37 17.13
C ALA A 157 3.30 -9.38 17.96
N ASP A 158 3.91 -8.69 18.92
CA ASP A 158 3.23 -7.70 19.75
C ASP A 158 2.75 -6.52 18.90
N ARG A 159 3.45 -6.13 17.83
CA ARG A 159 2.99 -5.05 16.93
C ARG A 159 1.67 -5.37 16.24
N ALA A 160 1.47 -6.63 15.86
CA ALA A 160 0.21 -7.08 15.27
C ALA A 160 -0.92 -7.09 16.32
N THR A 161 -0.60 -7.50 17.54
CA THR A 161 -1.55 -7.54 18.68
C THR A 161 -1.92 -6.13 19.16
N ASP A 162 -0.96 -5.21 19.17
CA ASP A 162 -1.15 -3.79 19.48
C ASP A 162 -2.14 -3.16 18.50
N LEU A 163 -1.97 -3.41 17.20
CA LEU A 163 -2.89 -2.91 16.18
C LEU A 163 -4.31 -3.48 16.36
N GLN A 164 -4.45 -4.77 16.64
CA GLN A 164 -5.76 -5.35 16.99
C GLN A 164 -6.37 -4.63 18.19
N THR A 165 -5.61 -4.46 19.27
CA THR A 165 -6.09 -3.80 20.50
C THR A 165 -6.50 -2.35 20.25
N GLN A 166 -5.75 -1.63 19.42
CA GLN A 166 -6.08 -0.26 18.99
C GLN A 166 -7.44 -0.23 18.29
N LEU A 167 -7.66 -1.11 17.31
CA LEU A 167 -8.92 -1.20 16.56
C LEU A 167 -10.10 -1.55 17.47
N GLU A 168 -9.93 -2.54 18.34
CA GLU A 168 -10.94 -2.94 19.33
C GLU A 168 -11.29 -1.79 20.29
N GLY A 169 -10.29 -1.00 20.69
CA GLY A 169 -10.47 0.23 21.49
C GLY A 169 -11.33 1.29 20.79
N HIS A 170 -11.41 1.26 19.47
CA HIS A 170 -12.29 2.10 18.66
C HIS A 170 -13.62 1.42 18.26
N GLY A 171 -13.91 0.24 18.81
CA GLY A 171 -15.17 -0.46 18.60
C GLY A 171 -15.18 -1.42 17.42
N TRP A 172 -14.03 -1.70 16.80
CA TRP A 172 -13.90 -2.79 15.84
C TRP A 172 -14.12 -4.14 16.55
N ALA A 173 -14.90 -5.01 15.92
CA ALA A 173 -15.32 -6.28 16.52
C ALA A 173 -15.33 -7.44 15.50
N GLN A 174 -14.51 -7.33 14.45
CA GLN A 174 -14.34 -8.38 13.44
C GLN A 174 -13.19 -9.32 13.83
N THR A 175 -12.79 -10.21 12.93
CA THR A 175 -11.77 -11.23 13.23
C THR A 175 -10.37 -10.73 12.89
N ALA A 176 -9.42 -10.97 13.79
CA ALA A 176 -8.00 -10.78 13.54
C ALA A 176 -7.31 -12.13 13.29
N TYR A 177 -6.51 -12.20 12.22
CA TYR A 177 -5.67 -13.34 11.87
C TYR A 177 -4.20 -12.93 11.98
N LEU A 178 -3.62 -13.16 13.16
CA LEU A 178 -2.26 -12.73 13.52
C LEU A 178 -1.34 -13.95 13.67
N SER A 179 -0.62 -14.34 12.62
CA SER A 179 0.18 -15.58 12.63
C SER A 179 1.47 -15.47 11.82
N GLY A 180 2.57 -16.08 12.25
CA GLY A 180 3.82 -16.06 11.46
C GLY A 180 4.57 -14.73 11.49
N ASN A 181 4.23 -13.83 12.43
CA ASN A 181 5.02 -12.65 12.75
C ASN A 181 6.03 -13.02 13.84
N SER A 182 7.30 -13.21 13.47
CA SER A 182 8.32 -13.82 14.32
C SER A 182 9.49 -12.90 14.65
N GLY A 183 9.35 -11.60 14.40
CA GLY A 183 10.38 -10.61 14.69
C GLY A 183 10.69 -10.49 16.18
N VAL A 184 11.87 -10.00 16.50
CA VAL A 184 12.27 -9.75 17.88
C VAL A 184 11.58 -8.47 18.37
N CYS A 185 10.89 -8.58 19.50
CA CYS A 185 10.25 -7.44 20.15
C CYS A 185 11.29 -6.60 20.93
N PRO A 186 11.23 -5.26 20.85
CA PRO A 186 12.11 -4.37 21.63
C PRO A 186 11.79 -4.36 23.12
#